data_AF-A0A6G2U307-F1
#
_entry.id   AF-A0A6G2U307-F1
#
_cell.length_a   1.000
_cell.length_b   1.000
_cell.length_c   1.000
_cell.angle_alpha   90.00
_cell.angle_beta   90.00
_cell.angle_gamma   90.00
#
_symmetry.space_group_name_H-M   'P 1'
#
loop_
_entity.id
_entity.type
_entity.pdbx_description
1 polymer ?
#
loop_
_entity_poly.entity_id
_entity_poly.type
_entity_poly.pdbx_seq_one_letter_code
_entity_poly.pdbx_strand_id
1 'polypeptide(L)'
;MGKKDPGRPGISRRRALWLGGGVAAAGAMAYGARRAPDQDRRDGEVDHRGAQWVEASPANLRRAHRPADYPIDRVVIHVVQGGFPVALQVFQDPSHGAAAHYVVRKDGHVAQLVRELDVAYHAGNRRYNERSIGIEHEGYVDRPESFTPAMYASSARLTAGICRRYGFPADREHLVGHTEVPGTDHTDPGPHWDWDRYIGLVREELRRAPSPSPRTSRPGEVRQKPPS
;
A
#
# COMPACT_ATOMS: atom_id res chain seq x y z
N MET A 1 87.11 -24.29 20.09
CA MET A 1 86.44 -24.24 21.41
C MET A 1 84.98 -24.67 21.22
N GLY A 2 84.46 -25.51 22.11
CA GLY A 2 83.35 -26.43 21.86
C GLY A 2 81.91 -25.90 21.88
N LYS A 3 81.03 -26.81 21.42
CA LYS A 3 79.56 -26.82 21.38
C LYS A 3 78.89 -26.52 22.73
N LYS A 4 77.68 -25.93 22.70
CA LYS A 4 76.40 -26.60 23.06
C LYS A 4 75.20 -25.65 22.91
N ASP A 5 74.26 -26.05 22.05
CA ASP A 5 72.81 -25.92 22.24
C ASP A 5 72.36 -26.96 23.31
N PRO A 6 71.23 -26.81 24.05
CA PRO A 6 69.89 -26.93 23.44
C PRO A 6 68.73 -26.18 24.12
N GLY A 7 67.57 -26.10 23.43
CA GLY A 7 66.26 -26.00 24.11
C GLY A 7 65.18 -25.11 23.46
N ARG A 8 64.72 -25.48 22.26
CA ARG A 8 63.43 -25.06 21.64
C ARG A 8 62.25 -25.86 22.27
N PRO A 9 60.95 -25.71 21.85
CA PRO A 9 60.25 -24.62 21.14
C PRO A 9 58.78 -24.39 21.61
N GLY A 10 58.10 -23.41 20.99
CA GLY A 10 56.63 -23.32 20.96
C GLY A 10 56.08 -22.58 19.73
N ILE A 11 56.21 -23.19 18.53
CA ILE A 11 55.16 -23.33 17.47
C ILE A 11 54.44 -22.01 17.04
N SER A 12 54.79 -21.26 15.98
CA SER A 12 54.66 -21.52 14.51
C SER A 12 53.30 -22.14 14.13
N ARG A 13 52.44 -21.71 13.19
CA ARG A 13 52.54 -20.93 11.95
C ARG A 13 51.12 -20.90 11.32
N ARG A 14 50.83 -19.82 10.58
CA ARG A 14 50.18 -19.76 9.24
C ARG A 14 48.80 -20.40 8.98
N ARG A 15 47.93 -19.51 8.44
CA ARG A 15 47.05 -19.62 7.26
C ARG A 15 46.14 -20.86 7.14
N ALA A 16 44.84 -20.58 7.06
CA ALA A 16 43.94 -21.31 6.19
C ALA A 16 43.07 -20.33 5.41
N LEU A 17 43.33 -20.26 4.10
CA LEU A 17 42.40 -19.79 3.09
C LEU A 17 41.38 -20.91 2.92
N TRP A 18 40.09 -20.63 3.06
CA TRP A 18 39.04 -21.49 2.52
C TRP A 18 38.29 -20.71 1.44
N LEU A 19 38.52 -21.14 0.21
CA LEU A 19 37.58 -21.00 -0.89
C LEU A 19 36.46 -22.02 -0.68
N GLY A 20 35.26 -21.52 -0.47
CA GLY A 20 33.98 -22.23 -0.60
C GLY A 20 32.94 -21.12 -0.77
N GLY A 21 32.42 -20.86 -1.96
CA GLY A 21 31.62 -21.82 -2.70
C GLY A 21 30.17 -21.58 -2.31
N GLY A 22 29.57 -20.53 -2.88
CA GLY A 22 28.21 -20.11 -2.57
C GLY A 22 27.93 -18.73 -3.14
N VAL A 23 27.69 -18.67 -4.45
CA VAL A 23 27.02 -17.51 -5.07
C VAL A 23 25.62 -17.45 -4.45
N ALA A 24 25.45 -16.65 -3.40
CA ALA A 24 24.14 -16.09 -3.13
C ALA A 24 23.94 -15.05 -4.24
N ALA A 25 23.31 -15.48 -5.34
CA ALA A 25 22.62 -14.57 -6.23
C ALA A 25 21.49 -13.95 -5.40
N ALA A 26 21.83 -12.95 -4.59
CA ALA A 26 20.85 -12.03 -4.05
C ALA A 26 20.22 -11.41 -5.29
N GLY A 27 19.03 -11.90 -5.64
CA GLY A 27 18.23 -11.36 -6.71
C GLY A 27 17.98 -9.90 -6.39
N ALA A 28 18.83 -9.02 -6.92
CA ALA A 28 18.49 -7.65 -7.13
C ALA A 28 17.34 -7.66 -8.13
N MET A 29 16.12 -7.83 -7.61
CA MET A 29 14.92 -7.43 -8.31
C MET A 29 15.17 -5.96 -8.62
N ALA A 30 15.53 -5.68 -9.87
CA ALA A 30 15.59 -4.34 -10.39
C ALA A 30 14.17 -3.79 -10.27
N TYR A 31 13.88 -3.14 -9.14
CA TYR A 31 12.75 -2.25 -9.01
C TYR A 31 13.05 -1.11 -9.97
N GLY A 32 12.67 -1.30 -11.24
CA GLY A 32 12.80 -0.30 -12.28
C GLY A 32 12.29 1.04 -11.74
N ALA A 33 13.03 2.11 -12.02
CA ALA A 33 12.76 3.45 -11.51
C ALA A 33 11.25 3.75 -11.59
N ARG A 34 10.59 3.69 -10.44
CA ARG A 34 9.15 3.86 -10.33
C ARG A 34 8.86 5.33 -10.61
N ARG A 35 7.95 5.60 -11.55
CA ARG A 35 7.45 6.96 -11.76
C ARG A 35 6.73 7.37 -10.47
N ALA A 36 7.21 8.42 -9.82
CA ALA A 36 6.50 9.01 -8.69
C ALA A 36 5.08 9.39 -9.12
N PRO A 37 4.08 9.27 -8.23
CA PRO A 37 2.73 9.73 -8.52
C PRO A 37 2.74 11.20 -8.99
N ASP A 38 1.91 11.49 -9.99
CA ASP A 38 1.75 12.85 -10.54
C ASP A 38 1.30 13.79 -9.42
N GLN A 39 2.07 14.86 -9.20
CA GLN A 39 1.83 15.80 -8.10
C GLN A 39 0.69 16.78 -8.43
N ASP A 40 0.28 16.84 -9.69
CA ASP A 40 -0.82 17.67 -10.15
C ASP A 40 -2.15 17.09 -9.65
N ARG A 41 -2.75 17.78 -8.68
CA ARG A 41 -4.12 17.48 -8.24
C ARG A 41 -5.09 18.07 -9.24
N ARG A 42 -5.69 17.21 -10.06
CA ARG A 42 -6.81 17.58 -10.93
C ARG A 42 -8.12 17.26 -10.23
N ASP A 43 -9.09 18.15 -10.33
CA ASP A 43 -10.39 17.93 -9.70
C ASP A 43 -11.07 16.68 -10.31
N GLY A 44 -11.61 15.82 -9.45
CA GLY A 44 -12.35 14.61 -9.87
C GLY A 44 -11.56 13.45 -10.45
N GLU A 45 -10.23 13.58 -10.67
CA GLU A 45 -9.39 12.42 -11.04
C GLU A 45 -9.37 11.38 -9.89
N VAL A 46 -8.96 10.14 -10.14
CA VAL A 46 -8.86 9.11 -9.09
C VAL A 46 -7.54 8.37 -9.21
N ASP A 47 -6.93 8.02 -8.08
CA ASP A 47 -5.67 7.29 -8.03
C ASP A 47 -5.90 5.78 -8.26
N HIS A 48 -7.11 5.30 -7.91
CA HIS A 48 -7.60 3.97 -8.25
C HIS A 48 -8.59 4.01 -9.42
N ARG A 49 -8.19 3.43 -10.56
CA ARG A 49 -9.05 3.34 -11.75
C ARG A 49 -10.38 2.66 -11.42
N GLY A 50 -11.49 3.32 -11.74
CA GLY A 50 -12.84 2.80 -11.53
C GLY A 50 -13.45 3.18 -10.18
N ALA A 51 -12.71 3.88 -9.31
CA ALA A 51 -13.28 4.48 -8.12
C ALA A 51 -14.21 5.65 -8.48
N GLN A 52 -15.27 5.83 -7.71
CA GLN A 52 -16.08 7.04 -7.71
C GLN A 52 -15.39 8.11 -6.86
N TRP A 53 -15.16 9.30 -7.40
CA TRP A 53 -14.71 10.44 -6.59
C TRP A 53 -15.86 10.97 -5.73
N VAL A 54 -15.65 11.07 -4.42
CA VAL A 54 -16.56 11.68 -3.44
C VAL A 54 -15.72 12.47 -2.45
N GLU A 55 -15.49 13.75 -2.73
CA GLU A 55 -14.57 14.58 -1.94
C GLU A 55 -14.94 14.62 -0.44
N ALA A 56 -13.98 14.30 0.42
CA ALA A 56 -14.08 14.52 1.86
C ALA A 56 -13.89 16.01 2.20
N SER A 57 -14.36 16.42 3.38
CA SER A 57 -14.12 17.79 3.85
C SER A 57 -12.62 18.08 3.97
N PRO A 58 -12.13 19.24 3.48
CA PRO A 58 -10.75 19.67 3.69
C PRO A 58 -10.37 19.81 5.18
N ALA A 59 -11.33 19.90 6.10
CA ALA A 59 -11.09 19.91 7.54
C ALA A 59 -10.63 18.54 8.08
N ASN A 60 -10.90 17.45 7.35
CA ASN A 60 -10.67 16.08 7.76
C ASN A 60 -9.37 15.48 7.17
N LEU A 61 -8.54 16.32 6.54
CA LEU A 61 -7.29 15.93 5.89
C LEU A 61 -6.25 17.05 5.96
N ARG A 62 -5.02 16.73 5.57
CA ARG A 62 -3.94 17.70 5.36
C ARG A 62 -3.30 17.50 4.00
N ARG A 63 -3.06 18.60 3.28
CA ARG A 63 -2.26 18.55 2.05
C ARG A 63 -0.80 18.16 2.34
N ALA A 64 -0.22 17.36 1.46
CA ALA A 64 1.20 16.97 1.54
C ALA A 64 1.84 16.81 0.15
N HIS A 65 3.17 16.83 0.09
CA HIS A 65 3.96 16.56 -1.12
C HIS A 65 4.57 15.16 -1.03
N ARG A 66 3.73 14.12 -1.07
CA ARG A 66 4.20 12.73 -0.97
C ARG A 66 4.81 12.27 -2.31
N PRO A 67 5.93 11.53 -2.32
CA PRO A 67 6.58 10.90 -1.16
C PRO A 67 7.62 11.77 -0.44
N ALA A 68 7.89 13.00 -0.89
CA ALA A 68 8.95 13.86 -0.33
C ALA A 68 8.73 14.18 1.15
N ASP A 69 7.49 14.51 1.54
CA ASP A 69 7.15 14.77 2.94
C ASP A 69 7.05 13.46 3.73
N TYR A 70 6.24 12.51 3.23
CA TYR A 70 5.93 11.27 3.91
C TYR A 70 5.82 10.13 2.89
N PRO A 71 6.82 9.23 2.78
CA PRO A 71 6.67 8.07 1.91
C PRO A 71 5.61 7.13 2.49
N ILE A 72 4.70 6.72 1.62
CA ILE A 72 3.66 5.75 1.96
C ILE A 72 4.28 4.37 1.99
N ASP A 73 4.15 3.69 3.12
CA ASP A 73 4.70 2.37 3.33
C ASP A 73 3.66 1.36 3.82
N ARG A 74 2.41 1.76 4.04
CA ARG A 74 1.39 0.84 4.54
C ARG A 74 -0.02 1.19 4.10
N VAL A 75 -0.90 0.20 4.24
CA VAL A 75 -2.35 0.35 4.18
C VAL A 75 -2.91 0.00 5.56
N VAL A 76 -3.83 0.82 6.05
CA VAL A 76 -4.62 0.49 7.25
C VAL A 76 -6.02 0.10 6.80
N ILE A 77 -6.44 -1.10 7.19
CA ILE A 77 -7.76 -1.68 6.92
C ILE A 77 -8.68 -1.32 8.07
N HIS A 78 -9.80 -0.71 7.71
CA HIS A 78 -10.84 -0.25 8.62
C HIS A 78 -12.19 -0.89 8.31
N VAL A 79 -13.09 -0.81 9.28
CA VAL A 79 -14.52 -1.13 9.14
C VAL A 79 -15.33 0.02 9.68
N VAL A 80 -16.27 0.52 8.87
CA VAL A 80 -17.04 1.75 9.13
C VAL A 80 -17.87 1.67 10.41
N GLN A 81 -18.29 0.46 10.82
CA GLN A 81 -19.37 0.24 11.79
C GLN A 81 -20.70 0.85 11.31
N GLY A 82 -20.95 0.75 10.00
CA GLY A 82 -22.07 1.39 9.33
C GLY A 82 -22.15 1.12 7.84
N GLY A 83 -23.12 1.78 7.19
CA GLY A 83 -23.39 1.68 5.76
C GLY A 83 -22.49 2.58 4.92
N PHE A 84 -22.32 2.22 3.64
CA PHE A 84 -21.50 2.99 2.69
C PHE A 84 -21.95 4.46 2.53
N PRO A 85 -23.25 4.79 2.36
CA PRO A 85 -23.67 6.18 2.24
C PRO A 85 -23.38 7.00 3.50
N VAL A 86 -23.47 6.36 4.68
CA VAL A 86 -23.19 7.01 5.97
C VAL A 86 -21.70 7.36 6.05
N ALA A 87 -20.81 6.44 5.68
CA ALA A 87 -19.36 6.70 5.63
C ALA A 87 -19.03 7.93 4.75
N LEU A 88 -19.63 8.01 3.57
CA LEU A 88 -19.42 9.15 2.67
C LEU A 88 -19.92 10.46 3.30
N GLN A 89 -21.11 10.42 3.89
CA GLN A 89 -21.71 11.60 4.51
C GLN A 89 -20.87 12.13 5.68
N VAL A 90 -20.39 11.27 6.59
CA VAL A 90 -19.62 11.72 7.76
C VAL A 90 -18.25 12.28 7.35
N PHE A 91 -17.60 11.72 6.34
CA PHE A 91 -16.31 12.24 5.86
C PHE A 91 -16.44 13.58 5.12
N GLN A 92 -17.65 13.93 4.66
CA GLN A 92 -17.98 15.24 4.11
C GLN A 92 -18.29 16.30 5.17
N ASP A 93 -18.58 15.90 6.41
CA ASP A 93 -18.85 16.81 7.51
C ASP A 93 -17.54 17.43 8.05
N PRO A 94 -17.35 18.76 7.98
CA PRO A 94 -16.16 19.41 8.50
C PRO A 94 -15.98 19.31 10.03
N SER A 95 -17.04 18.98 10.77
CA SER A 95 -16.99 18.81 12.22
C SER A 95 -16.57 17.40 12.64
N HIS A 96 -16.52 16.45 11.72
CA HIS A 96 -16.22 15.05 12.03
C HIS A 96 -14.78 14.83 12.47
N GLY A 97 -13.83 15.56 11.88
CA GLY A 97 -12.40 15.50 12.25
C GLY A 97 -11.65 14.28 11.72
N ALA A 98 -12.29 13.43 10.90
CA ALA A 98 -11.71 12.21 10.35
C ALA A 98 -12.14 11.97 8.90
N ALA A 99 -11.28 11.31 8.13
CA ALA A 99 -11.57 10.83 6.78
C ALA A 99 -10.65 9.67 6.43
N ALA A 100 -11.08 8.80 5.52
CA ALA A 100 -10.26 7.77 4.88
C ALA A 100 -10.00 8.10 3.41
N HIS A 101 -9.02 7.44 2.79
CA HIS A 101 -8.73 7.65 1.37
C HIS A 101 -9.78 6.96 0.50
N TYR A 102 -10.21 5.77 0.93
CA TYR A 102 -11.18 4.96 0.20
C TYR A 102 -12.24 4.37 1.13
N VAL A 103 -13.43 4.14 0.56
CA VAL A 103 -14.48 3.31 1.17
C VAL A 103 -14.88 2.23 0.16
N VAL A 104 -14.98 0.98 0.61
CA VAL A 104 -15.39 -0.19 -0.18
C VAL A 104 -16.76 -0.67 0.30
N ARG A 105 -17.72 -0.71 -0.62
CA ARG A 105 -19.10 -1.19 -0.38
C ARG A 105 -19.18 -2.71 -0.45
N LYS A 106 -20.24 -3.30 0.12
CA LYS A 106 -20.52 -4.74 0.08
C LYS A 106 -20.58 -5.37 -1.32
N ASP A 107 -20.89 -4.62 -2.36
CA ASP A 107 -20.90 -5.10 -3.75
C ASP A 107 -19.55 -4.94 -4.47
N GLY A 108 -18.51 -4.44 -3.77
CA GLY A 108 -17.20 -4.17 -4.33
C GLY A 108 -17.04 -2.78 -4.94
N HIS A 109 -18.08 -1.94 -4.91
CA HIS A 109 -17.95 -0.54 -5.34
C HIS A 109 -16.93 0.21 -4.46
N VAL A 110 -16.06 1.00 -5.09
CA VAL A 110 -15.02 1.78 -4.40
C VAL A 110 -15.31 3.27 -4.60
N ALA A 111 -15.40 4.00 -3.50
CA ALA A 111 -15.29 5.46 -3.51
C ALA A 111 -13.88 5.88 -3.07
N GLN A 112 -13.36 6.93 -3.70
CA GLN A 112 -12.16 7.63 -3.28
C GLN A 112 -12.54 9.02 -2.78
N LEU A 113 -12.10 9.36 -1.56
CA LEU A 113 -12.45 10.62 -0.90
C LEU A 113 -11.27 11.55 -0.65
N VAL A 114 -10.08 10.98 -0.49
CA VAL A 114 -8.84 11.73 -0.31
C VAL A 114 -7.83 11.21 -1.33
N ARG A 115 -7.07 12.12 -1.93
CA ARG A 115 -5.92 11.78 -2.79
C ARG A 115 -4.90 11.01 -1.98
N GLU A 116 -4.27 10.01 -2.57
CA GLU A 116 -3.18 9.29 -1.89
C GLU A 116 -1.98 10.22 -1.59
N LEU A 117 -1.83 11.31 -2.34
CA LEU A 117 -0.84 12.35 -2.06
C LEU A 117 -1.13 13.19 -0.81
N ASP A 118 -2.37 13.18 -0.31
CA ASP A 118 -2.80 13.93 0.86
C ASP A 118 -2.96 13.01 2.07
N VAL A 119 -2.83 13.58 3.27
CA VAL A 119 -2.91 12.86 4.54
C VAL A 119 -4.35 12.86 5.02
N ALA A 120 -5.05 11.73 4.91
CA ALA A 120 -6.35 11.57 5.58
C ALA A 120 -6.18 11.33 7.09
N TYR A 121 -7.08 11.83 7.92
CA TYR A 121 -7.08 11.59 9.37
C TYR A 121 -7.91 10.33 9.71
N HIS A 122 -7.34 9.14 9.51
CA HIS A 122 -8.09 7.87 9.63
C HIS A 122 -7.68 6.97 10.80
N ALA A 123 -6.43 7.07 11.26
CA ALA A 123 -5.83 6.06 12.12
C ALA A 123 -5.79 6.42 13.61
N GLY A 124 -6.32 7.59 14.02
CA GLY A 124 -6.15 8.12 15.39
C GLY A 124 -4.68 8.40 15.79
N ASN A 125 -3.72 8.10 14.92
CA ASN A 125 -2.29 8.21 15.16
C ASN A 125 -1.63 8.97 14.00
N ARG A 126 -1.04 10.12 14.32
CA ARG A 126 -0.43 11.02 13.34
C ARG A 126 0.63 10.33 12.46
N ARG A 127 1.50 9.52 13.06
CA ARG A 127 2.59 8.86 12.33
C ARG A 127 2.06 7.82 11.34
N TYR A 128 0.99 7.13 11.70
CA TYR A 128 0.31 6.21 10.79
C TYR A 128 -0.38 7.01 9.67
N ASN A 129 -1.23 7.98 10.00
CA ASN A 129 -1.88 8.85 9.00
C ASN A 129 -0.88 9.38 7.95
N GLU A 130 0.26 9.89 8.40
CA GLU A 130 1.28 10.47 7.52
C GLU A 130 1.87 9.46 6.52
N ARG A 131 1.94 8.17 6.85
CA ARG A 131 2.63 7.13 6.06
C ARG A 131 1.72 6.03 5.52
N SER A 132 0.41 6.16 5.68
CA SER A 132 -0.54 5.13 5.27
C SER A 132 -1.65 5.63 4.37
N ILE A 133 -2.23 4.67 3.64
CA ILE A 133 -3.53 4.80 2.99
C ILE A 133 -4.57 4.05 3.84
N GLY A 134 -5.57 4.77 4.35
CA GLY A 134 -6.74 4.19 5.03
C GLY A 134 -7.82 3.73 4.04
N ILE A 135 -8.28 2.49 4.19
CA ILE A 135 -9.38 1.90 3.42
C ILE A 135 -10.48 1.43 4.38
N GLU A 136 -11.64 2.06 4.28
CA GLU A 136 -12.84 1.71 5.03
C GLU A 136 -13.66 0.64 4.32
N HIS A 137 -14.18 -0.32 5.08
CA HIS A 137 -15.08 -1.36 4.56
C HIS A 137 -16.46 -1.22 5.20
N GLU A 138 -17.49 -1.14 4.37
CA GLU A 138 -18.88 -1.10 4.83
C GLU A 138 -19.21 -2.34 5.68
N GLY A 139 -19.84 -2.15 6.83
CA GLY A 139 -20.35 -3.23 7.66
C GLY A 139 -19.96 -3.10 9.12
N TYR A 140 -19.97 -4.24 9.81
CA TYR A 140 -19.79 -4.35 11.25
C TYR A 140 -18.81 -5.46 11.61
N VAL A 141 -17.90 -5.17 12.55
CA VAL A 141 -16.81 -6.05 12.99
C VAL A 141 -17.28 -7.35 13.63
N ASP A 142 -18.49 -7.36 14.20
CA ASP A 142 -19.13 -8.48 14.89
C ASP A 142 -20.06 -9.31 13.98
N ARG A 143 -20.10 -8.98 12.67
CA ARG A 143 -20.97 -9.62 11.68
C ARG A 143 -20.16 -10.19 10.52
N PRO A 144 -19.90 -11.50 10.46
CA PRO A 144 -19.09 -12.10 9.39
C PRO A 144 -19.69 -11.86 7.98
N GLU A 145 -21.01 -11.75 7.86
CA GLU A 145 -21.72 -11.41 6.61
C GLU A 145 -21.47 -9.96 6.11
N SER A 146 -20.79 -9.14 6.91
CA SER A 146 -20.27 -7.85 6.46
C SER A 146 -19.23 -7.99 5.36
N PHE A 147 -18.42 -9.05 5.42
CA PHE A 147 -17.23 -9.20 4.60
C PHE A 147 -17.47 -10.08 3.37
N THR A 148 -18.06 -9.47 2.34
CA THR A 148 -18.48 -10.19 1.13
C THR A 148 -17.29 -10.54 0.24
N PRO A 149 -17.42 -11.57 -0.63
CA PRO A 149 -16.42 -11.88 -1.64
C PRO A 149 -16.10 -10.71 -2.58
N ALA A 150 -17.11 -9.93 -2.99
CA ALA A 150 -16.95 -8.80 -3.89
C ALA A 150 -16.15 -7.65 -3.26
N MET A 151 -16.38 -7.41 -1.96
CA MET A 151 -15.62 -6.45 -1.17
C MET A 151 -14.16 -6.87 -1.06
N TYR A 152 -13.88 -8.11 -0.66
CA TYR A 152 -12.50 -8.62 -0.58
C TYR A 152 -11.77 -8.52 -1.92
N ALA A 153 -12.41 -8.91 -3.02
CA ALA A 153 -11.80 -8.85 -4.35
C ALA A 153 -11.46 -7.42 -4.77
N SER A 154 -12.39 -6.48 -4.57
CA SER A 154 -12.20 -5.08 -4.98
C SER A 154 -11.18 -4.36 -4.10
N SER A 155 -11.24 -4.58 -2.79
CA SER A 155 -10.25 -4.07 -1.83
C SER A 155 -8.85 -4.65 -2.10
N ALA A 156 -8.75 -5.94 -2.43
CA ALA A 156 -7.47 -6.55 -2.77
C ALA A 156 -6.85 -5.95 -4.04
N ARG A 157 -7.67 -5.69 -5.07
CA ARG A 157 -7.23 -5.01 -6.29
C ARG A 157 -6.77 -3.58 -6.02
N LEU A 158 -7.50 -2.85 -5.17
CA LEU A 158 -7.13 -1.52 -4.71
C LEU A 158 -5.77 -1.54 -4.01
N THR A 159 -5.62 -2.38 -3.00
CA THR A 159 -4.39 -2.53 -2.22
C THR A 159 -3.22 -2.99 -3.07
N ALA A 160 -3.40 -3.93 -3.99
CA ALA A 160 -2.35 -4.32 -4.93
C ALA A 160 -1.90 -3.14 -5.82
N GLY A 161 -2.82 -2.26 -6.22
CA GLY A 161 -2.51 -1.02 -6.91
C GLY A 161 -1.65 -0.08 -6.06
N ILE A 162 -2.01 0.11 -4.78
CA ILE A 162 -1.26 0.92 -3.81
C ILE A 162 0.15 0.34 -3.60
N CYS A 163 0.26 -0.96 -3.31
CA CYS A 163 1.54 -1.66 -3.17
C CYS A 163 2.42 -1.49 -4.41
N ARG A 164 1.85 -1.53 -5.61
CA ARG A 164 2.59 -1.35 -6.87
C ARG A 164 3.08 0.08 -7.05
N ARG A 165 2.22 1.07 -6.77
CA ARG A 165 2.54 2.51 -6.89
C ARG A 165 3.64 2.93 -5.92
N TYR A 166 3.53 2.54 -4.66
CA TYR A 166 4.44 2.97 -3.59
C TYR A 166 5.54 1.99 -3.28
N GLY A 167 5.37 0.73 -3.68
CA GLY A 167 6.47 -0.18 -3.83
C GLY A 167 6.85 -1.02 -2.63
N PHE A 168 5.89 -1.27 -1.75
CA PHE A 168 6.02 -2.15 -0.59
C PHE A 168 5.32 -3.51 -0.83
N PRO A 169 5.75 -4.58 -0.15
CA PRO A 169 5.17 -5.92 -0.30
C PRO A 169 3.78 -6.04 0.34
N ALA A 170 3.03 -7.07 -0.06
CA ALA A 170 1.78 -7.46 0.58
C ALA A 170 2.06 -8.48 1.70
N ASP A 171 2.23 -7.98 2.91
CA ASP A 171 2.42 -8.75 4.14
C ASP A 171 1.83 -8.00 5.35
N ARG A 172 1.94 -8.59 6.55
CA ARG A 172 1.36 -8.04 7.79
C ARG A 172 2.18 -6.91 8.42
N GLU A 173 3.37 -6.60 7.91
CA GLU A 173 4.12 -5.41 8.33
C GLU A 173 3.59 -4.15 7.62
N HIS A 174 3.10 -4.30 6.38
CA HIS A 174 2.66 -3.20 5.53
C HIS A 174 1.13 -3.15 5.35
N LEU A 175 0.40 -4.25 5.56
CA LEU A 175 -1.05 -4.29 5.57
C LEU A 175 -1.50 -4.57 7.00
N VAL A 176 -2.04 -3.55 7.67
CA VAL A 176 -2.38 -3.61 9.10
C VAL A 176 -3.86 -3.26 9.31
N GLY A 177 -4.46 -3.77 10.37
CA GLY A 177 -5.77 -3.35 10.85
C GLY A 177 -5.65 -2.12 11.74
N HIS A 178 -6.76 -1.43 11.95
CA HIS A 178 -6.80 -0.28 12.86
C HIS A 178 -6.46 -0.65 14.31
N THR A 179 -6.83 -1.87 14.73
CA THR A 179 -6.44 -2.50 16.02
C THR A 179 -4.94 -2.59 16.24
N GLU A 180 -4.14 -2.57 15.17
CA GLU A 180 -2.69 -2.68 15.23
C GLU A 180 -2.01 -1.30 15.22
N VAL A 181 -2.80 -0.22 15.17
CA VAL A 181 -2.30 1.15 15.26
C VAL A 181 -2.08 1.52 16.74
N PRO A 182 -0.87 1.91 17.15
CA PRO A 182 -0.59 2.22 18.54
C PRO A 182 -1.35 3.46 19.03
N GLY A 183 -1.84 3.40 20.27
CA GLY A 183 -2.44 4.55 20.96
C GLY A 183 -3.91 4.78 20.64
N THR A 184 -4.58 3.82 20.03
CA THR A 184 -6.03 3.83 19.82
C THR A 184 -6.71 2.71 20.61
N ASP A 185 -8.01 2.83 20.84
CA ASP A 185 -8.90 1.81 21.42
C ASP A 185 -9.81 1.16 20.36
N HIS A 186 -9.47 1.36 19.08
CA HIS A 186 -10.22 0.85 17.94
C HIS A 186 -10.15 -0.68 17.83
N THR A 187 -11.26 -1.29 17.42
CA THR A 187 -11.43 -2.75 17.35
C THR A 187 -11.55 -3.29 15.92
N ASP A 188 -11.58 -2.41 14.92
CA ASP A 188 -11.64 -2.76 13.50
C ASP A 188 -10.27 -3.20 12.93
N PRO A 189 -10.24 -4.12 11.94
CA PRO A 189 -11.36 -4.69 11.20
C PRO A 189 -12.09 -5.85 11.89
N GLY A 190 -11.73 -6.17 13.13
CA GLY A 190 -12.41 -7.17 13.95
C GLY A 190 -12.00 -8.62 13.69
N PRO A 191 -12.55 -9.55 14.47
CA PRO A 191 -12.16 -10.97 14.44
C PRO A 191 -12.60 -11.70 13.16
N HIS A 192 -13.53 -11.13 12.40
CA HIS A 192 -14.08 -11.74 11.18
C HIS A 192 -13.38 -11.27 9.90
N TRP A 193 -12.39 -10.38 10.01
CA TRP A 193 -11.51 -10.06 8.90
C TRP A 193 -10.49 -11.18 8.67
N ASP A 194 -10.58 -11.83 7.53
CA ASP A 194 -9.72 -12.94 7.12
C ASP A 194 -8.46 -12.40 6.45
N TRP A 195 -7.41 -12.22 7.25
CA TRP A 195 -6.12 -11.70 6.80
C TRP A 195 -5.44 -12.60 5.76
N ASP A 196 -5.50 -13.91 5.94
CA ASP A 196 -4.84 -14.86 5.03
C ASP A 196 -5.50 -14.83 3.66
N ARG A 197 -6.84 -14.83 3.62
CA ARG A 197 -7.61 -14.62 2.39
C ARG A 197 -7.26 -13.29 1.74
N TYR A 198 -7.27 -12.20 2.52
CA TYR A 198 -7.03 -10.86 1.98
C TYR A 198 -5.64 -10.74 1.36
N ILE A 199 -4.60 -11.16 2.08
CA ILE A 199 -3.22 -11.12 1.61
C ILE A 199 -3.03 -12.05 0.39
N GLY A 200 -3.66 -13.22 0.39
CA GLY A 200 -3.69 -14.12 -0.75
C GLY A 200 -4.18 -13.43 -2.02
N LEU A 201 -5.35 -12.78 -1.94
CA LEU A 201 -5.95 -12.03 -3.04
C LEU A 201 -5.07 -10.85 -3.49
N VAL A 202 -4.51 -10.08 -2.56
CA VAL A 202 -3.61 -8.96 -2.90
C VAL A 202 -2.38 -9.49 -3.67
N ARG A 203 -1.77 -10.59 -3.21
CA ARG A 203 -0.62 -11.20 -3.87
C ARG A 203 -0.97 -11.76 -5.25
N GLU A 204 -2.17 -12.30 -5.42
CA GLU A 204 -2.69 -12.70 -6.74
C GLU A 204 -2.78 -11.51 -7.69
N GLU A 205 -3.40 -10.40 -7.27
CA GLU A 205 -3.50 -9.17 -8.07
C GLU A 205 -2.13 -8.55 -8.36
N LEU A 206 -1.16 -8.66 -7.45
CA LEU A 206 0.21 -8.23 -7.70
C LEU A 206 0.91 -9.06 -8.80
N ARG A 207 0.65 -10.37 -8.87
CA ARG A 207 1.19 -11.27 -9.91
C ARG A 207 0.53 -11.06 -11.29
N ARG A 208 -0.71 -10.57 -11.34
CA ARG A 208 -1.34 -10.21 -12.61
C ARG A 208 -0.56 -9.07 -13.27
N ALA A 209 -0.31 -9.21 -14.57
CA ALA A 209 0.25 -8.11 -15.35
C ALA A 209 -0.71 -6.90 -15.25
N PRO A 210 -0.19 -5.67 -15.03
CA PRO A 210 -1.05 -4.50 -15.09
C PRO A 210 -1.71 -4.48 -16.47
N SER A 211 -3.03 -4.31 -16.52
CA SER A 211 -3.72 -4.14 -17.80
C SER A 211 -3.04 -3.00 -18.57
N PRO A 212 -2.65 -3.21 -19.84
CA PRO A 212 -2.04 -2.14 -20.60
C PRO A 212 -3.00 -0.95 -20.59
N SER A 213 -2.49 0.22 -20.20
CA SER A 213 -3.26 1.45 -20.38
C SER A 213 -3.64 1.56 -21.86
N PRO A 214 -4.87 1.97 -22.21
CA PRO A 214 -5.15 2.36 -23.58
C PRO A 214 -4.09 3.39 -23.95
N ARG A 215 -3.32 3.14 -25.03
CA ARG A 215 -2.45 4.18 -25.58
C ARG A 215 -3.37 5.37 -25.81
N THR A 216 -3.09 6.49 -25.15
CA THR A 216 -3.66 7.76 -25.58
C THR A 216 -3.15 7.98 -26.99
N SER A 217 -3.98 7.66 -27.99
CA SER A 217 -3.73 8.11 -29.34
C SER A 217 -3.65 9.64 -29.26
N ARG A 218 -2.46 10.19 -29.55
CA ARG A 218 -2.33 11.62 -29.78
C ARG A 218 -3.37 12.01 -30.84
N PRO A 219 -4.23 13.00 -30.62
CA PRO A 219 -5.03 13.55 -31.70
C PRO A 219 -4.05 14.22 -32.66
N GLY A 220 -3.85 13.67 -33.86
CA GLY A 220 -3.04 14.35 -34.88
C GLY A 220 -2.33 13.50 -35.93
N GLU A 221 -2.36 12.17 -35.90
CA GLU A 221 -1.76 11.39 -37.00
C GLU A 221 -2.79 11.19 -38.13
N VAL A 222 -2.89 12.20 -39.00
CA VAL A 222 -3.61 12.12 -40.27
C VAL A 222 -2.97 10.99 -41.07
N ARG A 223 -3.71 9.90 -41.24
CA ARG A 223 -3.34 8.78 -42.11
C ARG A 223 -3.31 9.28 -43.55
N GLN A 224 -2.12 9.57 -44.09
CA GLN A 224 -1.98 9.89 -45.50
C GLN A 224 -2.40 8.67 -46.32
N LYS A 225 -3.36 8.88 -47.22
CA LYS A 225 -3.84 7.87 -48.18
C LYS A 225 -2.78 7.73 -49.28
N PRO A 226 -2.38 6.51 -49.67
CA PRO A 226 -1.41 6.34 -50.75
C PRO A 226 -2.03 6.79 -52.10
N PRO A 227 -1.21 7.35 -53.02
CA PRO A 227 -1.71 7.80 -54.31
C PRO A 227 -2.11 6.61 -55.19
N SER A 228 -3.04 6.89 -56.11
CA SER A 228 -3.66 5.93 -57.05
C SER A 228 -2.71 5.41 -58.11
#